data_AF-A0A8C0GE24-F1
#
_entry.id   AF-A0A8C0GE24-F1
#
_cell.length_a   1.000
_cell.length_b   1.000
_cell.length_c   1.000
_cell.angle_alpha   90.00
_cell.angle_beta   90.00
_cell.angle_gamma   90.00
#
_symmetry.space_group_name_H-M   'P 1'
#
loop_
_entity.id
_entity.type
_entity.pdbx_description
1 polymer ?
#
loop_
_entity_poly.entity_id
_entity_poly.type
_entity_poly.pdbx_seq_one_letter_code
_entity_poly.pdbx_strand_id
1 'polypeptide(L)'
;MAARVQGEAAWNRWRVPWPASSATVALPAQHPAGSRAKVRCLPAVVKGCYKVSMLLKSKAVDAEGKVLHAILYGFHNRMAHHKTYLSLKQVEQCLKRLNQMNLMGSIQDLAELCPK
;
A
#
# COMPACT_ATOMS: atom_id res chain seq x y z
N MET A 1 -24.76 -21.97 11.30
CA MET A 1 -24.73 -20.93 12.35
C MET A 1 -23.27 -20.73 12.74
N ALA A 2 -22.62 -19.65 12.30
CA ALA A 2 -21.19 -19.44 12.54
C ALA A 2 -20.96 -18.77 13.90
N ALA A 3 -20.17 -19.43 14.75
CA ALA A 3 -19.78 -18.92 16.05
C ALA A 3 -19.00 -17.60 15.90
N ARG A 4 -19.40 -16.58 16.68
CA ARG A 4 -18.62 -15.34 16.83
C ARG A 4 -17.25 -15.70 17.40
N VAL A 5 -16.19 -15.57 16.61
CA VAL A 5 -14.81 -15.63 17.10
C VAL A 5 -14.55 -14.39 17.95
N GLN A 6 -14.89 -14.49 19.23
CA GLN A 6 -14.50 -13.52 20.25
C GLN A 6 -12.99 -13.63 20.45
N GLY A 7 -12.24 -12.64 19.99
CA GLY A 7 -10.78 -12.58 20.16
C GLY A 7 -9.99 -12.11 18.93
N GLU A 8 -10.64 -11.82 17.81
CA GLU A 8 -9.94 -11.28 16.64
C GLU A 8 -9.46 -9.85 16.94
N ALA A 9 -8.14 -9.68 17.01
CA ALA A 9 -7.54 -8.41 17.33
C ALA A 9 -7.87 -7.36 16.27
N ALA A 10 -8.15 -6.12 16.66
CA ALA A 10 -8.69 -5.08 15.76
C ALA A 10 -7.84 -4.86 14.49
N TRP A 11 -6.52 -5.04 14.58
CA TRP A 11 -5.59 -4.95 13.44
C TRP A 11 -5.77 -6.06 12.39
N ASN A 12 -6.37 -7.21 12.72
CA ASN A 12 -6.71 -8.25 11.74
C ASN A 12 -7.86 -7.87 10.80
N ARG A 13 -8.63 -6.81 11.15
CA ARG A 13 -9.73 -6.30 10.31
C ARG A 13 -9.27 -5.33 9.22
N TRP A 14 -7.97 -5.09 9.13
CA TRP A 14 -7.39 -4.19 8.13
C TRP A 14 -7.67 -4.71 6.72
N ARG A 15 -8.35 -3.91 5.90
CA ARG A 15 -8.55 -4.21 4.48
C ARG A 15 -7.31 -3.81 3.71
N VAL A 16 -6.62 -4.80 3.17
CA VAL A 16 -5.48 -4.56 2.28
C VAL A 16 -6.02 -4.09 0.91
N PRO A 17 -5.59 -2.92 0.41
CA PRO A 17 -6.05 -2.41 -0.87
C PRO A 17 -5.51 -3.26 -2.04
N TRP A 18 -6.33 -3.48 -3.06
CA TRP A 18 -5.95 -4.22 -4.25
C TRP A 18 -5.17 -3.32 -5.24
N PRO A 19 -4.14 -3.81 -5.97
CA PRO A 19 -3.57 -5.16 -5.93
C PRO A 19 -2.63 -5.40 -4.75
N ALA A 20 -2.97 -6.38 -3.92
CA ALA A 20 -2.11 -6.87 -2.85
C ALA A 20 -2.30 -8.37 -2.64
N SER A 21 -1.34 -8.98 -1.98
CA SER A 21 -1.42 -10.35 -1.48
C SER A 21 -1.64 -10.32 0.04
N SER A 22 -2.61 -11.11 0.51
CA SER A 22 -2.89 -11.30 1.94
C SER A 22 -2.60 -12.74 2.33
N ALA A 23 -1.83 -12.94 3.40
CA ALA A 23 -1.58 -14.25 3.99
C ALA A 23 -1.83 -14.18 5.50
N THR A 24 -2.56 -15.16 6.03
CA THR A 24 -2.83 -15.26 7.47
C THR A 24 -1.88 -16.29 8.08
N VAL A 25 -1.14 -15.89 9.10
CA VAL A 25 -0.19 -16.76 9.80
C VAL A 25 -0.62 -16.88 11.26
N ALA A 26 -0.79 -18.13 11.74
CA ALA A 26 -1.08 -18.39 13.14
C ALA A 26 0.14 -18.06 14.00
N LEU A 27 -0.04 -17.19 14.99
CA LEU A 27 1.01 -16.88 15.96
C LEU A 27 1.09 -18.01 17.01
N PRO A 28 2.29 -18.53 17.32
CA PRO A 28 2.45 -19.56 18.34
C PRO A 28 1.95 -19.09 19.72
N ALA A 29 1.28 -19.98 20.46
CA ALA A 29 0.69 -19.76 21.79
C ALA A 29 1.68 -19.31 22.89
N GLN A 30 2.98 -19.26 22.59
CA GLN A 30 4.03 -18.73 23.45
C GLN A 30 4.07 -17.19 23.46
N HIS A 31 3.30 -16.54 22.58
CA HIS A 31 2.98 -15.13 22.73
C HIS A 31 2.03 -15.00 23.93
N PRO A 32 2.35 -14.20 24.97
CA PRO A 32 1.61 -14.22 26.22
C PRO A 32 0.15 -13.87 25.96
N ALA A 33 -0.70 -14.89 26.06
CA ALA A 33 -2.12 -14.88 25.72
C ALA A 33 -2.98 -14.01 26.66
N GLY A 34 -2.36 -13.20 27.52
CA GLY A 34 -3.01 -12.36 28.53
C GLY A 34 -2.84 -10.85 28.35
N SER A 35 -2.20 -10.36 27.29
CA SER A 35 -2.06 -8.94 26.99
C SER A 35 -2.08 -8.82 25.48
N ARG A 36 -2.86 -7.96 24.81
CA ARG A 36 -2.51 -6.55 24.46
C ARG A 36 -1.01 -6.24 24.24
N ALA A 37 -0.13 -7.25 24.27
CA ALA A 37 1.30 -7.18 24.23
C ALA A 37 1.73 -7.11 22.77
N LYS A 38 1.70 -5.89 22.26
CA LYS A 38 2.76 -5.29 21.44
C LYS A 38 3.43 -6.31 20.53
N VAL A 39 2.75 -6.65 19.43
CA VAL A 39 3.39 -7.24 18.25
C VAL A 39 4.58 -6.34 17.93
N ARG A 40 5.81 -6.78 18.23
CA ARG A 40 7.01 -5.92 18.21
C ARG A 40 7.28 -5.31 16.85
N CYS A 41 6.79 -5.93 15.77
CA CYS A 41 6.89 -5.43 14.42
C CYS A 41 5.84 -4.37 14.05
N LEU A 42 4.73 -4.25 14.77
CA LEU A 42 3.64 -3.31 14.44
C LEU A 42 4.12 -1.85 14.40
N PRO A 43 4.88 -1.33 15.39
CA PRO A 43 5.36 0.05 15.35
C PRO A 43 6.36 0.31 14.23
N ALA A 44 7.18 -0.69 13.88
CA ALA A 44 8.15 -0.60 12.78
C ALA A 44 7.43 -0.54 11.43
N VAL A 45 6.38 -1.35 11.25
CA VAL A 45 5.54 -1.36 10.05
C VAL A 45 4.83 -0.01 9.89
N VAL A 46 4.20 0.50 10.95
CA VAL A 46 3.53 1.82 10.93
C VAL A 46 4.51 2.94 10.57
N LYS A 47 5.73 2.93 11.14
CA LYS A 47 6.78 3.90 10.81
C LYS A 47 7.22 3.80 9.33
N GLY A 48 7.33 2.59 8.80
CA GLY A 48 7.60 2.35 7.38
C GLY A 48 6.49 2.89 6.47
N CYS A 49 5.24 2.58 6.80
CA CYS A 49 4.06 3.09 6.09
C CYS A 49 4.00 4.62 6.09
N TYR A 50 4.34 5.28 7.20
CA TYR A 50 4.39 6.75 7.26
C TYR A 50 5.44 7.35 6.32
N LYS A 51 6.63 6.74 6.22
CA LYS A 51 7.65 7.16 5.25
C LYS A 51 7.15 7.03 3.82
N VAL A 52 6.52 5.90 3.49
CA VAL A 52 5.92 5.67 2.17
C VAL A 52 4.83 6.71 1.89
N SER A 53 3.99 7.01 2.88
CA SER A 53 2.97 8.06 2.79
C SER A 53 3.58 9.44 2.49
N MET A 54 4.69 9.80 3.13
CA MET A 54 5.40 11.07 2.86
C MET A 54 6.00 11.10 1.45
N LEU A 55 6.53 9.98 0.97
CA LEU A 55 7.06 9.86 -0.41
C LEU A 55 5.95 9.99 -1.45
N LEU A 56 4.80 9.32 -1.23
CA LEU A 56 3.64 9.42 -2.11
C LEU A 56 3.04 10.84 -2.15
N LYS A 57 3.12 11.59 -1.05
CA LYS A 57 2.71 13.00 -0.97
C LYS A 57 3.76 13.97 -1.53
N SER A 58 4.94 13.49 -1.91
CA SER A 58 5.99 14.37 -2.39
C SER A 58 5.60 14.98 -3.74
N LYS A 59 5.82 16.29 -3.88
CA LYS A 59 5.57 17.01 -5.14
C LYS A 59 6.48 16.52 -6.28
N ALA A 60 7.60 15.89 -5.96
CA ALA A 60 8.54 15.34 -6.93
C ALA A 60 7.90 14.22 -7.76
N VAL A 61 7.24 13.25 -7.12
CA VAL A 61 6.59 12.13 -7.82
C VAL A 61 5.44 12.62 -8.71
N ASP A 62 4.68 13.62 -8.28
CA ASP A 62 3.63 14.24 -9.10
C ASP A 62 4.20 15.00 -10.30
N ALA A 63 5.30 15.74 -10.11
CA ALA A 63 5.99 16.43 -11.20
C ALA A 63 6.57 15.44 -12.22
N GLU A 64 7.23 14.38 -11.77
CA GLU A 64 7.76 13.31 -12.62
C GLU A 64 6.64 12.60 -13.40
N GLY A 65 5.50 12.32 -12.76
CA GLY A 65 4.33 11.74 -13.42
C GLY A 65 3.77 12.63 -14.53
N LYS A 66 3.69 13.95 -14.30
CA LYS A 66 3.25 14.93 -15.33
C LYS A 66 4.23 15.03 -16.49
N VAL A 67 5.54 15.02 -16.21
CA VAL A 67 6.57 15.03 -17.26
C VAL A 67 6.49 13.75 -18.09
N LEU A 68 6.35 12.58 -17.46
CA LEU A 68 6.15 11.31 -18.14
C LEU A 68 4.91 11.34 -19.04
N HIS A 69 3.80 11.88 -18.55
CA HIS A 69 2.58 12.03 -19.34
C HIS A 69 2.77 12.94 -20.55
N ALA A 70 3.47 14.08 -20.39
CA ALA A 70 3.77 15.00 -21.48
C ALA A 70 4.67 14.36 -22.56
N ILE A 71 5.69 13.59 -22.14
CA ILE A 71 6.56 12.84 -23.04
C ILE A 71 5.74 11.80 -23.81
N LEU A 72 4.92 11.00 -23.12
CA LEU A 72 4.08 9.98 -23.76
C LEU A 72 3.10 10.60 -24.76
N TYR A 73 2.53 11.76 -24.43
CA TYR A 73 1.63 12.48 -25.32
C TYR A 73 2.34 12.98 -26.58
N GLY A 74 3.48 13.66 -26.44
CA GLY A 74 4.24 14.21 -27.57
C GLY A 74 4.83 13.15 -28.49
N PHE A 75 5.20 11.99 -27.95
CA PHE A 75 5.81 10.91 -28.71
C PHE A 75 4.84 9.80 -29.14
N HIS A 76 3.54 9.93 -28.82
CA HIS A 76 2.53 8.93 -29.13
C HIS A 76 2.57 8.47 -30.59
N ASN A 77 2.48 9.41 -31.53
CA ASN A 77 2.41 9.09 -32.95
C ASN A 77 3.75 8.62 -33.55
N ARG A 78 4.88 8.99 -32.94
CA ARG A 78 6.22 8.71 -33.49
C ARG A 78 6.84 7.43 -32.94
N MET A 79 6.49 7.05 -31.71
CA MET A 79 7.16 5.96 -31.00
C MET A 79 6.19 4.93 -30.40
N ALA A 80 4.90 4.94 -30.74
CA ALA A 80 3.89 4.00 -30.19
C ALA A 80 4.31 2.52 -30.20
N HIS A 81 5.01 2.08 -31.26
CA HIS A 81 5.43 0.69 -31.43
C HIS A 81 6.83 0.39 -30.87
N HIS A 82 7.54 1.40 -30.39
CA HIS A 82 8.90 1.23 -29.89
C HIS A 82 8.90 0.64 -28.48
N LYS A 83 9.82 -0.29 -28.20
CA LYS A 83 9.91 -0.99 -26.91
C LYS A 83 10.05 0.01 -25.74
N THR A 84 10.89 1.03 -25.91
CA THR A 84 11.12 2.08 -24.90
C THR A 84 9.83 2.83 -24.55
N TYR A 85 9.02 3.17 -25.55
CA TYR A 85 7.74 3.86 -25.35
C TYR A 85 6.74 2.97 -24.60
N LEU A 86 6.66 1.69 -24.96
CA LEU A 86 5.80 0.73 -24.26
C LEU A 86 6.22 0.56 -22.80
N SER A 87 7.53 0.54 -22.51
CA SER A 87 8.04 0.53 -21.13
C SER A 87 7.64 1.79 -20.36
N LEU A 88 7.75 2.98 -20.95
CA LEU A 88 7.29 4.23 -20.33
C LEU A 88 5.77 4.23 -20.08
N LYS A 89 4.98 3.68 -21.01
CA LYS A 89 3.53 3.51 -20.86
C LYS A 89 3.19 2.56 -19.71
N GLN A 90 3.95 1.49 -19.51
CA GLN A 90 3.80 0.60 -18.35
C GLN A 90 4.09 1.34 -17.04
N VAL A 91 5.12 2.19 -16.99
CA VAL A 91 5.40 3.03 -15.82
C VAL A 91 4.22 3.97 -15.52
N GLU A 92 3.65 4.62 -16.53
CA GLU A 92 2.46 5.49 -16.36
C GLU A 92 1.26 4.70 -15.82
N GLN A 93 1.03 3.48 -16.32
CA GLN A 93 -0.02 2.60 -15.82
C GLN A 93 0.24 2.15 -14.38
N CYS A 94 1.48 1.85 -14.02
CA CYS A 94 1.86 1.53 -12.65
C CYS A 94 1.59 2.70 -11.70
N LEU A 95 1.90 3.93 -12.09
CA LEU A 95 1.60 5.13 -11.30
C LEU A 95 0.09 5.35 -11.14
N LYS A 96 -0.69 5.16 -12.22
CA LYS A 96 -2.17 5.21 -12.16
C LYS A 96 -2.74 4.17 -11.20
N ARG A 97 -2.25 2.93 -11.26
CA ARG A 97 -2.65 1.84 -10.35
C ARG A 97 -2.27 2.18 -8.91
N LEU A 98 -1.04 2.66 -8.68
CA LEU A 98 -0.57 3.06 -7.35
C LEU A 98 -1.47 4.10 -6.71
N ASN A 99 -1.92 5.10 -7.48
CA ASN A 99 -2.88 6.10 -7.01
C ASN A 99 -4.27 5.50 -6.73
N GLN A 100 -4.73 4.57 -7.58
CA GLN A 100 -6.02 3.90 -7.39
C GLN A 100 -6.04 2.95 -6.18
N MET A 101 -4.90 2.41 -5.76
CA MET A 101 -4.81 1.57 -4.56
C MET A 101 -5.19 2.31 -3.28
N ASN A 102 -5.29 3.65 -3.29
CA ASN A 102 -5.65 4.46 -2.13
C ASN A 102 -4.87 4.06 -0.85
N LEU A 103 -3.56 3.81 -1.01
CA LEU A 103 -2.67 3.39 0.07
C LEU A 103 -2.72 4.35 1.27
N MET A 104 -2.98 5.62 0.98
CA MET A 104 -3.15 6.67 1.98
C MET A 104 -4.28 6.38 2.97
N GLY A 105 -5.48 6.03 2.47
CA GLY A 105 -6.62 5.66 3.32
C GLY A 105 -6.33 4.40 4.12
N SER A 106 -5.77 3.37 3.46
CA SER A 106 -5.48 2.10 4.13
C SER A 106 -4.40 2.22 5.23
N ILE A 107 -3.43 3.13 5.09
CA ILE A 107 -2.42 3.40 6.13
C ILE A 107 -3.07 4.13 7.32
N GLN A 108 -4.02 5.02 7.07
CA GLN A 108 -4.78 5.69 8.13
C GLN A 108 -5.65 4.70 8.90
N ASP A 109 -6.39 3.84 8.19
CA ASP A 109 -7.18 2.76 8.80
C ASP A 109 -6.29 1.84 9.67
N LEU A 110 -5.09 1.49 9.17
CA LEU A 110 -4.14 0.68 9.93
C LEU A 110 -3.68 1.39 11.22
N ALA A 111 -3.42 2.70 11.15
CA ALA A 111 -3.01 3.49 12.31
C ALA A 111 -4.11 3.59 13.37
N GLU A 112 -5.38 3.62 12.96
CA GLU A 112 -6.55 3.65 13.85
C GLU A 112 -6.83 2.28 14.48
N LEU A 113 -6.58 1.19 13.75
CA LEU A 113 -6.77 -0.19 14.23
C LEU A 113 -5.62 -0.70 15.12
N CYS A 114 -4.46 -0.04 15.09
CA CYS A 114 -3.32 -0.39 15.94
C CYS A 114 -3.50 0.15 17.37
N PRO A 115 -3.39 -0.69 18.41
CA PRO A 115 -3.34 -0.20 19.79
C PRO A 115 -2.06 0.62 20.03
N LYS A 116 -2.21 1.74 20.75
CA LYS A 116 -1.09 2.60 21.21
C LYS A 116 -0.25 1.91 22.28
#